data_AF-A0A9D7DCS0-F1
#
_entry.id   AF-A0A9D7DCS0-F1
#
_cell.length_a   1.000
_cell.length_b   1.000
_cell.length_c   1.000
_cell.angle_alpha   90.00
_cell.angle_beta   90.00
_cell.angle_gamma   90.00
#
_symmetry.space_group_name_H-M   'P 1'
#
loop_
_entity.id
_entity.type
_entity.pdbx_description
1 polymer ?
#
loop_
_entity_poly.entity_id
_entity_poly.type
_entity_poly.pdbx_seq_one_letter_code
_entity_poly.pdbx_strand_id
1 'polypeptide(L)'
;MDWIDGVGGDGLEFARRVRKSEDTPNRSVPMFMLTTRGSAAHVELARRSGVDGYMRKPISVLALQQRVKTVITNPQKFVVTASYVGPCRRRRRPDLNYLGPLRRLDDVAPEQLVRGETEELDLKADLARARVAALEAAAKTLTPGDSKQARLVYRAVQDLVEVSQQIGDQSLTLGAGEMARYLQAQGATDRLDPEVVRTHVAALYQMVHLPHALCEERQNVAASLKRMVDKKLRQADAA
;
A
#
# COMPACT_ATOMS: atom_id res chain seq x y z
N MET A 1 -26.90 29.14 -23.81
CA MET A 1 -26.12 29.70 -22.70
C MET A 1 -24.66 29.44 -23.02
N ASP A 2 -23.99 30.43 -23.61
CA ASP A 2 -22.61 30.29 -24.08
C ASP A 2 -21.63 30.36 -22.90
N TRP A 3 -21.11 29.20 -22.53
CA TRP A 3 -20.00 28.88 -21.64
C TRP A 3 -18.63 29.49 -22.00
N ILE A 4 -18.50 30.23 -23.11
CA ILE A 4 -17.21 30.74 -23.59
C ILE A 4 -16.95 32.21 -23.16
N ASP A 5 -17.96 32.99 -22.80
CA ASP A 5 -17.78 34.43 -22.58
C ASP A 5 -17.66 34.83 -21.11
N GLY A 6 -16.63 34.31 -20.45
CA GLY A 6 -16.27 34.75 -19.11
C GLY A 6 -14.83 34.39 -18.79
N VAL A 7 -13.98 35.42 -18.71
CA VAL A 7 -12.65 35.46 -18.09
C VAL A 7 -12.30 34.18 -17.33
N GLY A 8 -11.64 33.23 -18.01
CA GLY A 8 -10.86 32.16 -17.42
C GLY A 8 -11.52 31.34 -16.29
N GLY A 9 -12.79 30.95 -16.40
CA GLY A 9 -13.41 30.03 -15.45
C GLY A 9 -12.65 28.69 -15.39
N ASP A 10 -12.20 28.30 -14.19
CA ASP A 10 -11.48 27.05 -13.98
C ASP A 10 -12.37 25.86 -14.39
N GLY A 11 -11.93 25.03 -15.35
CA GLY A 11 -12.70 23.88 -15.82
C GLY A 11 -13.10 22.90 -14.70
N LEU A 12 -12.40 22.96 -13.57
CA LEU A 12 -12.73 22.24 -12.35
C LEU A 12 -13.94 22.82 -11.62
N GLU A 13 -14.10 24.14 -11.63
CA GLU A 13 -15.28 24.81 -11.08
C GLU A 13 -16.52 24.50 -11.93
N PHE A 14 -16.37 24.49 -13.25
CA PHE A 14 -17.42 24.03 -14.15
C PHE A 14 -17.87 22.60 -13.81
N ALA A 15 -16.92 21.66 -13.69
CA ALA A 15 -17.23 20.29 -13.30
C ALA A 15 -17.97 20.23 -11.96
N ARG A 16 -17.49 20.96 -10.94
CA ARG A 16 -18.15 21.05 -9.62
C ARG A 16 -19.58 21.58 -9.73
N ARG A 17 -19.80 22.62 -10.53
CA ARG A 17 -21.12 23.22 -10.74
C ARG A 17 -22.09 22.23 -11.37
N VAL A 18 -21.70 21.56 -12.45
CA VAL A 18 -22.55 20.57 -13.12
C VAL A 18 -22.83 19.37 -12.21
N ARG A 19 -21.87 18.93 -11.40
CA ARG A 19 -22.11 17.82 -10.45
C ARG A 19 -23.03 18.19 -9.30
N LYS A 20 -23.08 19.46 -8.88
CA LYS A 20 -23.88 19.90 -7.72
C LYS A 20 -25.22 20.55 -8.09
N SER A 21 -25.37 21.07 -9.30
CA SER A 21 -26.58 21.76 -9.75
C SER A 21 -27.78 20.80 -9.86
N GLU A 22 -28.91 21.20 -9.27
CA GLU A 22 -30.20 20.49 -9.39
C GLU A 22 -30.83 20.69 -10.77
N ASP A 23 -30.57 21.83 -11.41
CA ASP A 23 -31.05 22.18 -12.75
C ASP A 23 -30.36 21.40 -13.88
N THR A 24 -29.31 20.64 -13.58
CA THR A 24 -28.60 19.85 -14.60
C THR A 24 -29.39 18.59 -14.93
N PRO A 25 -29.84 18.38 -16.20
CA PRO A 25 -30.66 17.22 -16.58
C PRO A 25 -29.97 15.88 -16.34
N ASN A 26 -28.64 15.85 -16.50
CA ASN A 26 -27.85 14.65 -16.25
C ASN A 26 -26.52 14.98 -15.53
N ARG A 27 -26.53 14.85 -14.21
CA ARG A 27 -25.34 15.01 -13.37
C ARG A 27 -24.30 13.90 -13.53
N SER A 28 -24.62 12.78 -14.18
CA SER A 28 -23.69 11.65 -14.41
C SER A 28 -23.08 11.65 -15.82
N VAL A 29 -23.26 12.72 -16.59
CA VAL A 29 -22.65 12.88 -17.92
C VAL A 29 -21.12 12.68 -17.85
N PRO A 30 -20.53 11.86 -18.73
CA PRO A 30 -19.07 11.70 -18.79
C PRO A 30 -18.35 13.01 -19.09
N MET A 31 -17.43 13.41 -18.22
CA MET A 31 -16.61 14.61 -18.39
C MET A 31 -15.12 14.25 -18.51
N PHE A 32 -14.47 14.81 -19.54
CA PHE A 32 -13.03 14.65 -19.74
C PHE A 32 -12.33 16.01 -19.65
N MET A 33 -11.36 16.12 -18.76
CA MET A 33 -10.51 17.30 -18.67
C MET A 33 -9.27 17.13 -19.55
N LEU A 34 -9.09 18.06 -20.49
CA LEU A 34 -7.91 18.14 -21.36
C LEU A 34 -7.06 19.34 -20.95
N THR A 35 -5.81 19.11 -20.54
CA THR A 35 -4.97 20.20 -20.00
C THR A 35 -3.49 19.99 -20.30
N THR A 36 -2.68 21.04 -20.24
CA THR A 36 -1.21 20.95 -20.29
C THR A 36 -0.61 20.66 -18.91
N ARG A 37 -1.38 20.82 -17.83
CA ARG A 37 -0.93 20.60 -16.44
C ARG A 37 -0.90 19.11 -16.09
N GLY A 38 0.24 18.58 -15.66
CA GLY A 38 0.45 17.14 -15.48
C GLY A 38 0.79 16.66 -14.06
N SER A 39 0.96 17.55 -13.08
CA SER A 39 1.38 17.14 -11.73
C SER A 39 0.30 16.29 -11.03
N ALA A 40 0.72 15.36 -10.17
CA ALA A 40 -0.20 14.51 -9.39
C ALA A 40 -1.26 15.30 -8.61
N ALA A 41 -0.90 16.47 -8.06
CA ALA A 41 -1.82 17.36 -7.36
C ALA A 41 -3.01 17.83 -8.23
N HIS A 42 -2.73 18.20 -9.49
CA HIS A 42 -3.76 18.63 -10.44
C HIS A 42 -4.68 17.47 -10.86
N VAL A 43 -4.13 16.27 -11.05
CA VAL A 43 -4.93 15.06 -11.34
C VAL A 43 -5.88 14.77 -10.18
N GLU A 44 -5.38 14.85 -8.95
CA GLU A 44 -6.19 14.62 -7.75
C GLU A 44 -7.28 15.69 -7.60
N LEU A 45 -6.96 16.96 -7.87
CA LEU A 45 -7.93 18.04 -7.83
C LEU A 45 -9.04 17.87 -8.88
N ALA A 46 -8.69 17.44 -10.09
CA ALA A 46 -9.66 17.15 -11.15
C ALA A 46 -10.60 16.00 -10.79
N ARG A 47 -10.04 14.94 -10.23
CA ARG A 47 -10.78 13.78 -9.74
C ARG A 47 -11.71 14.15 -8.58
N ARG A 48 -11.27 15.02 -7.66
CA ARG A 48 -12.10 15.57 -6.57
C ARG A 48 -13.22 16.47 -7.09
N SER A 49 -13.04 17.10 -8.24
CA SER A 49 -14.04 17.93 -8.90
C SER A 49 -15.09 17.12 -9.66
N GLY A 50 -14.95 15.78 -9.72
CA GLY A 50 -15.94 14.88 -10.30
C GLY A 50 -15.76 14.64 -11.81
N VAL A 51 -14.55 14.81 -12.35
CA VAL A 51 -14.22 14.50 -13.75
C VAL A 51 -14.00 12.98 -13.93
N ASP A 52 -14.50 12.38 -15.01
CA ASP A 52 -14.38 10.95 -15.31
C ASP A 52 -13.02 10.57 -15.91
N GLY A 53 -12.41 11.47 -16.67
CA GLY A 53 -11.09 11.27 -17.24
C GLY A 53 -10.26 12.54 -17.29
N TYR A 54 -8.96 12.40 -17.03
CA TYR A 54 -7.99 13.50 -17.09
C TYR A 54 -6.90 13.15 -18.08
N MET A 55 -6.67 14.01 -19.07
CA MET A 55 -5.70 13.78 -20.15
C MET A 55 -4.80 14.98 -20.36
N ARG A 56 -3.49 14.72 -20.42
CA ARG A 56 -2.46 15.74 -20.63
C ARG A 56 -2.18 15.91 -22.12
N LYS A 57 -2.24 17.15 -22.62
CA LYS A 57 -1.82 17.52 -23.99
C LYS A 57 -0.29 17.44 -24.11
N PRO A 58 0.26 16.95 -25.24
CA PRO A 58 -0.41 16.41 -26.42
C PRO A 58 -0.99 15.00 -26.19
N ILE A 59 -2.15 14.71 -26.78
CA ILE A 59 -2.87 13.43 -26.62
C ILE A 59 -2.92 12.72 -27.97
N SER A 60 -2.61 11.43 -28.00
CA SER A 60 -2.79 10.63 -29.21
C SER A 60 -4.27 10.27 -29.41
N VAL A 61 -4.69 10.17 -30.68
CA VAL A 61 -6.07 9.79 -31.04
C VAL A 61 -6.44 8.44 -30.42
N LEU A 62 -5.53 7.46 -30.45
CA LEU A 62 -5.72 6.15 -29.84
C LEU A 62 -5.94 6.24 -28.33
N ALA A 63 -5.15 7.04 -27.61
CA ALA A 63 -5.30 7.19 -26.17
C ALA A 63 -6.65 7.85 -25.80
N LEU A 64 -7.08 8.84 -26.57
CA LEU A 64 -8.40 9.46 -26.40
C LEU A 64 -9.53 8.46 -26.65
N GLN A 65 -9.49 7.74 -27.76
CA GLN A 65 -10.49 6.72 -28.12
C GLN A 65 -10.59 5.63 -27.06
N GLN A 66 -9.45 5.10 -26.59
CA GLN A 66 -9.42 4.10 -25.53
C GLN A 66 -10.04 4.63 -24.23
N ARG A 67 -9.71 5.88 -23.86
CA ARG A 67 -10.24 6.49 -22.64
C ARG A 67 -11.75 6.69 -22.71
N VAL A 68 -12.26 7.23 -23.83
CA VAL A 68 -13.70 7.42 -24.06
C VAL A 68 -14.43 6.07 -24.05
N LYS A 69 -13.93 5.09 -24.82
CA LYS A 69 -14.47 3.73 -24.84
C LYS A 69 -14.58 3.14 -23.44
N THR A 70 -13.53 3.26 -22.62
CA THR A 70 -13.49 2.71 -21.25
C THR A 70 -14.54 3.31 -20.32
N VAL A 71 -14.81 4.62 -20.45
CA VAL A 71 -15.81 5.29 -19.62
C VAL A 71 -17.23 4.94 -20.06
N ILE A 72 -17.45 4.76 -21.36
CA ILE A 72 -18.76 4.38 -21.91
C ILE A 72 -19.07 2.90 -21.65
N THR A 73 -18.14 1.99 -21.94
CA THR A 73 -18.41 0.53 -21.87
C THR A 73 -18.44 -0.01 -20.46
N ASN A 74 -17.77 0.66 -19.53
CA ASN A 74 -17.73 0.24 -18.14
C ASN A 74 -17.73 1.52 -17.30
N PRO A 75 -18.86 2.20 -17.08
CA PRO A 75 -18.89 3.46 -16.33
C PRO A 75 -18.51 3.23 -14.86
N GLN A 76 -17.87 4.22 -14.23
CA GLN A 76 -17.65 4.16 -12.78
C GLN A 76 -18.97 4.36 -12.04
N LYS A 77 -19.17 3.67 -10.91
CA LYS A 77 -20.33 3.92 -10.03
C LYS A 77 -20.43 5.41 -9.70
N PHE A 78 -21.58 6.03 -9.91
CA PHE A 78 -21.79 7.43 -9.58
C PHE A 78 -22.12 7.56 -8.08
N VAL A 79 -21.41 8.43 -7.37
CA VAL A 79 -21.47 8.55 -5.92
C VAL A 79 -21.98 9.93 -5.56
N VAL A 80 -23.00 9.98 -4.70
CA VAL A 80 -23.59 11.20 -4.16
C VAL A 80 -23.45 11.15 -2.64
N THR A 81 -22.70 12.09 -2.07
CA THR A 81 -22.56 12.29 -0.64
C THR A 81 -22.60 13.78 -0.31
N ALA A 82 -22.76 14.12 0.97
CA ALA A 82 -22.75 15.52 1.42
C ALA A 82 -21.48 16.29 1.00
N SER A 83 -20.33 15.61 0.89
CA SER A 83 -19.05 16.22 0.56
C SER A 83 -18.59 16.02 -0.88
N TYR A 84 -19.22 15.13 -1.65
CA TYR A 84 -18.77 14.76 -2.99
C TYR A 84 -19.91 14.26 -3.88
N VAL A 85 -19.96 14.79 -5.11
CA VAL A 85 -20.86 14.31 -6.16
C VAL A 85 -20.06 14.05 -7.42
N GLY A 86 -20.08 12.82 -7.92
CA GLY A 86 -19.31 12.45 -9.11
C GLY A 86 -18.98 10.95 -9.20
N PRO A 87 -18.17 10.54 -10.19
CA PRO A 87 -17.76 9.16 -10.38
C PRO A 87 -16.94 8.63 -9.18
N CYS A 88 -17.01 7.32 -8.94
CA CYS A 88 -16.36 6.69 -7.79
C CYS A 88 -14.85 6.88 -7.82
N ARG A 89 -14.36 7.64 -6.85
CA ARG A 89 -12.95 7.93 -6.61
C ARG A 89 -12.09 6.72 -6.19
N ARG A 90 -12.59 5.49 -6.19
CA ARG A 90 -11.77 4.32 -5.89
C ARG A 90 -11.18 3.77 -7.19
N ARG A 91 -9.98 3.19 -7.10
CA ARG A 91 -9.42 2.47 -8.25
C ARG A 91 -10.37 1.32 -8.61
N ARG A 92 -10.57 1.07 -9.91
CA ARG A 92 -11.49 0.02 -10.39
C ARG A 92 -11.07 -1.37 -9.92
N ARG A 93 -9.77 -1.60 -9.85
CA ARG A 93 -9.22 -2.72 -9.09
C ARG A 93 -9.08 -2.24 -7.65
N PRO A 94 -9.76 -2.87 -6.68
CA PRO A 94 -9.39 -2.70 -5.29
C PRO A 94 -7.89 -2.92 -5.20
N ASP A 95 -7.19 -2.04 -4.51
CA ASP A 95 -5.85 -2.42 -4.10
C ASP A 95 -6.07 -3.56 -3.10
N LEU A 96 -5.72 -4.79 -3.50
CA LEU A 96 -5.84 -5.97 -2.64
C LEU A 96 -4.97 -5.81 -1.37
N ASN A 97 -4.02 -4.88 -1.40
CA ASN A 97 -3.19 -4.49 -0.27
C ASN A 97 -3.77 -3.27 0.50
N TYR A 98 -4.99 -2.81 0.18
CA TYR A 98 -5.67 -1.78 0.97
C TYR A 98 -6.18 -2.41 2.27
N LEU A 99 -5.37 -2.29 3.30
CA LEU A 99 -5.62 -2.80 4.63
C LEU A 99 -6.25 -1.74 5.57
N GLY A 100 -6.55 -0.54 5.06
CA GLY A 100 -7.19 0.52 5.86
C GLY A 100 -8.68 0.24 6.10
N PRO A 101 -9.31 0.90 7.10
CA PRO A 101 -10.72 0.70 7.37
C PRO A 101 -11.58 1.05 6.15
N LEU A 102 -12.61 0.24 5.93
CA LEU A 102 -13.67 0.51 4.97
C LEU A 102 -14.41 1.77 5.43
N ARG A 103 -14.61 2.72 4.50
CA ARG A 103 -15.06 4.08 4.83
C ARG A 103 -16.51 4.35 4.44
N ARG A 104 -17.15 3.48 3.65
CA ARG A 104 -18.57 3.62 3.31
C ARG A 104 -19.37 2.49 3.95
N LEU A 105 -20.63 2.80 4.25
CA LEU A 105 -21.57 1.85 4.85
C LEU A 105 -21.94 0.70 3.89
N ASP A 106 -21.85 0.94 2.58
CA ASP A 106 -22.09 -0.06 1.52
C ASP A 106 -20.81 -0.78 1.09
N ASP A 107 -19.71 -0.60 1.82
CA ASP A 107 -18.50 -1.38 1.58
C ASP A 107 -18.77 -2.83 1.97
N VAL A 108 -18.76 -3.70 0.96
CA VAL A 108 -18.79 -5.15 1.17
C VAL A 108 -17.46 -5.52 1.81
N ALA A 109 -17.50 -6.05 3.04
CA ALA A 109 -16.33 -6.60 3.70
C ALA A 109 -15.72 -7.69 2.78
N PRO A 110 -14.39 -7.79 2.67
CA PRO A 110 -13.75 -8.81 1.84
C PRO A 110 -14.33 -10.21 2.08
N GLU A 111 -14.77 -10.52 3.31
CA GLU A 111 -15.40 -11.78 3.72
C GLU A 111 -16.53 -12.28 2.79
N GLN A 112 -17.35 -11.39 2.20
CA GLN A 112 -18.46 -11.81 1.34
C GLN A 112 -18.06 -12.07 -0.13
N LEU A 113 -16.85 -11.67 -0.53
CA LEU A 113 -16.29 -11.88 -1.88
C LEU A 113 -15.29 -13.06 -1.93
N VAL A 114 -14.86 -13.58 -0.78
CA VAL A 114 -13.54 -14.24 -0.61
C VAL A 114 -13.66 -15.58 0.14
N ARG A 115 -14.79 -16.32 0.11
CA ARG A 115 -14.92 -17.56 0.93
C ARG A 115 -13.84 -18.63 0.66
N GLY A 116 -13.29 -18.70 -0.57
CA GLY A 116 -12.17 -19.59 -0.90
C GLY A 116 -10.77 -18.96 -0.75
N GLU A 117 -10.68 -17.63 -0.76
CA GLU A 117 -9.42 -16.88 -0.66
C GLU A 117 -9.09 -16.54 0.82
N THR A 118 -10.08 -16.53 1.73
CA THR A 118 -9.87 -16.31 3.18
C THR A 118 -9.15 -17.48 3.80
N GLU A 119 -9.51 -18.71 3.40
CA GLU A 119 -8.79 -19.91 3.83
C GLU A 119 -7.32 -19.87 3.37
N GLU A 120 -7.05 -19.41 2.15
CA GLU A 120 -5.68 -19.25 1.63
C GLU A 120 -4.90 -18.15 2.35
N LEU A 121 -5.55 -17.02 2.68
CA LEU A 121 -4.97 -15.93 3.45
C LEU A 121 -4.68 -16.32 4.90
N ASP A 122 -5.58 -17.09 5.53
CA ASP A 122 -5.39 -17.61 6.88
C ASP A 122 -4.26 -18.64 6.91
N LEU A 123 -4.18 -19.53 5.92
CA LEU A 123 -3.06 -20.48 5.74
C LEU A 123 -1.72 -19.75 5.57
N LYS A 124 -1.73 -18.67 4.79
CA LYS A 124 -0.58 -17.77 4.59
C LYS A 124 -0.17 -17.07 5.89
N ALA A 125 -1.13 -16.56 6.66
CA ALA A 125 -0.86 -15.96 7.96
C ALA A 125 -0.30 -16.99 8.97
N ASP A 126 -0.83 -18.22 8.96
CA ASP A 126 -0.31 -19.35 9.76
C ASP A 126 1.11 -19.73 9.35
N LEU A 127 1.40 -19.74 8.05
CA LEU A 127 2.75 -19.97 7.53
C LEU A 127 3.72 -18.90 8.06
N ALA A 128 3.34 -17.62 8.01
CA ALA A 128 4.16 -16.53 8.56
C ALA A 128 4.40 -16.69 10.07
N ARG A 129 3.36 -17.06 10.85
CA ARG A 129 3.48 -17.40 12.28
C ARG A 129 4.48 -18.53 12.50
N ALA A 130 4.38 -19.61 11.74
CA ALA A 130 5.28 -20.74 11.84
C ALA A 130 6.74 -20.37 11.51
N ARG A 131 6.95 -19.53 10.47
CA ARG A 131 8.29 -19.03 10.12
C ARG A 131 8.90 -18.15 11.19
N VAL A 132 8.11 -17.25 11.79
CA VAL A 132 8.59 -16.44 12.92
C VAL A 132 8.90 -17.32 14.15
N ALA A 133 8.09 -18.32 14.45
CA ALA A 133 8.36 -19.26 15.55
C ALA A 133 9.66 -20.06 15.32
N ALA A 134 9.91 -20.51 14.09
CA ALA A 134 11.15 -21.18 13.73
C ALA A 134 12.38 -20.24 13.85
N LEU A 135 12.22 -18.98 13.42
CA LEU A 135 13.23 -17.95 13.57
C LEU A 135 13.52 -17.66 15.06
N GLU A 136 12.50 -17.62 15.91
CA GLU A 136 12.64 -17.43 17.34
C GLU A 136 13.41 -18.59 17.99
N ALA A 137 13.10 -19.83 17.62
CA ALA A 137 13.85 -20.99 18.08
C ALA A 137 15.34 -20.92 17.70
N ALA A 138 15.64 -20.49 16.47
CA ALA A 138 17.02 -20.30 16.01
C ALA A 138 17.74 -19.15 16.72
N ALA A 139 17.05 -18.03 16.97
CA ALA A 139 17.63 -16.87 17.64
C ALA A 139 17.92 -17.11 19.14
N LYS A 140 17.16 -17.99 19.80
CA LYS A 140 17.39 -18.36 21.21
C LYS A 140 18.74 -19.06 21.42
N THR A 141 19.17 -19.89 20.48
CA THR A 141 20.42 -20.64 20.59
C THR A 141 21.63 -19.85 20.11
N LEU A 142 21.43 -18.70 19.46
CA LEU A 142 22.50 -17.89 18.86
C LEU A 142 23.50 -17.38 19.90
N THR A 143 24.77 -17.70 19.64
CA THR A 143 25.94 -17.22 20.38
C THR A 143 26.87 -16.41 19.46
N PRO A 144 27.59 -15.40 19.99
CA PRO A 144 28.57 -14.63 19.20
C PRO A 144 29.66 -15.55 18.64
N GLY A 145 30.07 -15.34 17.39
CA GLY A 145 31.11 -16.12 16.73
C GLY A 145 30.70 -17.50 16.20
N ASP A 146 29.50 -18.02 16.53
CA ASP A 146 29.04 -19.30 15.99
C ASP A 146 28.46 -19.16 14.57
N SER A 147 29.30 -19.51 13.59
CA SER A 147 28.93 -19.47 12.17
C SER A 147 27.84 -20.45 11.76
N LYS A 148 27.63 -21.56 12.47
CA LYS A 148 26.55 -22.50 12.15
C LYS A 148 25.22 -21.92 12.59
N GLN A 149 25.15 -21.40 13.82
CA GLN A 149 23.94 -20.77 14.34
C GLN A 149 23.57 -19.50 13.58
N ALA A 150 24.54 -18.62 13.28
CA ALA A 150 24.30 -17.40 12.51
C ALA A 150 23.72 -17.71 11.11
N ARG A 151 24.22 -18.78 10.44
CA ARG A 151 23.67 -19.24 9.15
C ARG A 151 22.25 -19.80 9.27
N LEU A 152 21.95 -20.53 10.35
CA LEU A 152 20.59 -21.02 10.60
C LEU A 152 19.60 -19.87 10.80
N VAL A 153 19.96 -18.87 11.60
CA VAL A 153 19.14 -17.66 11.79
C VAL A 153 18.97 -16.94 10.45
N TYR A 154 20.05 -16.71 9.70
CA TYR A 154 19.97 -16.03 8.40
C TYR A 154 19.04 -16.76 7.42
N ARG A 155 19.14 -18.09 7.33
CA ARG A 155 18.24 -18.89 6.50
C ARG A 155 16.78 -18.75 6.95
N ALA A 156 16.50 -18.82 8.24
CA ALA A 156 15.16 -18.65 8.77
C ALA A 156 14.57 -17.26 8.45
N VAL A 157 15.41 -16.21 8.46
CA VAL A 157 15.00 -14.86 8.03
C VAL A 157 14.71 -14.83 6.52
N GLN A 158 15.53 -15.45 5.68
CA GLN A 158 15.29 -15.50 4.24
C GLN A 158 13.98 -16.22 3.90
N ASP A 159 13.72 -17.35 4.55
CA ASP A 159 12.45 -18.07 4.42
C ASP A 159 11.25 -17.17 4.82
N LEU A 160 11.40 -16.34 5.86
CA LEU A 160 10.38 -15.39 6.28
C LEU A 160 10.16 -14.27 5.26
N VAL A 161 11.23 -13.73 4.66
CA VAL A 161 11.15 -12.69 3.61
C VAL A 161 10.42 -13.24 2.38
N GLU A 162 10.74 -14.46 1.97
CA GLU A 162 10.07 -15.10 0.83
C GLU A 162 8.58 -15.29 1.11
N VAL A 163 8.24 -15.82 2.29
CA VAL A 163 6.85 -15.99 2.71
C VAL A 163 6.13 -14.64 2.78
N SER A 164 6.71 -13.62 3.40
CA SER A 164 6.05 -12.31 3.53
C SER A 164 5.78 -11.65 2.17
N GLN A 165 6.65 -11.86 1.19
CA GLN A 165 6.44 -11.40 -0.19
C GLN A 165 5.30 -12.16 -0.88
N GLN A 166 5.23 -13.49 -0.73
CA GLN A 166 4.15 -14.31 -1.29
C GLN A 166 2.78 -13.94 -0.71
N ILE A 167 2.75 -13.50 0.55
CA ILE A 167 1.54 -13.01 1.24
C ILE A 167 1.18 -11.58 0.81
N GLY A 168 2.16 -10.80 0.33
CA GLY A 168 1.97 -9.37 0.05
C GLY A 168 2.06 -8.48 1.29
N ASP A 169 2.59 -9.00 2.41
CA ASP A 169 2.76 -8.23 3.64
C ASP A 169 4.01 -7.38 3.58
N GLN A 170 3.84 -6.12 3.18
CA GLN A 170 4.94 -5.17 3.03
C GLN A 170 5.60 -4.81 4.37
N SER A 171 4.84 -4.77 5.46
CA SER A 171 5.40 -4.41 6.77
C SER A 171 6.32 -5.53 7.26
N LEU A 172 5.84 -6.78 7.20
CA LEU A 172 6.62 -7.94 7.59
C LEU A 172 7.85 -8.13 6.68
N THR A 173 7.68 -7.92 5.37
CA THR A 173 8.79 -7.95 4.40
C THR A 173 9.86 -6.93 4.75
N LEU A 174 9.48 -5.69 5.08
CA LEU A 174 10.43 -4.67 5.50
C LEU A 174 11.14 -5.07 6.79
N GLY A 175 10.40 -5.50 7.83
CA GLY A 175 10.99 -5.88 9.12
C GLY A 175 11.98 -7.05 9.00
N ALA A 176 11.61 -8.10 8.26
CA ALA A 176 12.47 -9.26 8.04
C ALA A 176 13.67 -8.91 7.14
N GLY A 177 13.47 -8.06 6.12
CA GLY A 177 14.55 -7.56 5.27
C GLY A 177 15.60 -6.75 6.04
N GLU A 178 15.18 -5.91 6.98
CA GLU A 178 16.11 -5.16 7.84
C GLU A 178 16.93 -6.08 8.75
N MET A 179 16.31 -7.15 9.27
CA MET A 179 17.04 -8.18 10.03
C MET A 179 18.06 -8.93 9.15
N ALA A 180 17.68 -9.31 7.92
CA ALA A 180 18.59 -9.93 6.96
C ALA A 180 19.78 -9.02 6.64
N ARG A 181 19.52 -7.72 6.43
CA ARG A 181 20.56 -6.71 6.19
C ARG A 181 21.53 -6.61 7.35
N TYR A 182 21.03 -6.59 8.59
CA TYR A 182 21.87 -6.57 9.78
C TYR A 182 22.77 -7.81 9.87
N LEU A 183 22.20 -9.00 9.72
CA LEU A 183 22.94 -10.27 9.76
C LEU A 183 24.00 -10.35 8.65
N GLN A 184 23.68 -9.90 7.45
CA GLN A 184 24.61 -9.89 6.31
C GLN A 184 25.77 -8.93 6.55
N ALA A 185 25.50 -7.76 7.13
CA ALA A 185 26.53 -6.76 7.42
C ALA A 185 27.49 -7.19 8.53
N GLN A 186 27.00 -7.81 9.60
CA GLN A 186 27.85 -8.29 10.70
C GLN A 186 28.53 -9.62 10.39
N GLY A 187 27.91 -10.44 9.54
CA GLY A 187 28.36 -11.81 9.26
C GLY A 187 28.36 -12.69 10.52
N ALA A 188 28.99 -13.85 10.40
CA ALA A 188 29.23 -14.76 11.53
C ALA A 188 30.48 -14.36 12.31
N THR A 189 30.54 -13.11 12.78
CA THR A 189 31.67 -12.57 13.53
C THR A 189 31.30 -12.34 14.99
N ASP A 190 32.28 -12.04 15.84
CA ASP A 190 32.02 -11.64 17.23
C ASP A 190 31.32 -10.29 17.35
N ARG A 191 31.21 -9.53 16.24
CA ARG A 191 30.45 -8.27 16.17
C ARG A 191 28.94 -8.51 16.07
N LEU A 192 28.50 -9.73 15.79
CA LEU A 192 27.09 -10.08 15.76
C LEU A 192 26.51 -10.10 17.17
N ASP A 193 25.79 -9.03 17.52
CA ASP A 193 25.09 -8.88 18.81
C ASP A 193 23.79 -9.73 18.85
N PRO A 194 23.71 -10.80 19.66
CA PRO A 194 22.52 -11.65 19.74
C PRO A 194 21.29 -10.93 20.34
N GLU A 195 21.49 -9.90 21.16
CA GLU A 195 20.37 -9.14 21.74
C GLU A 195 19.64 -8.32 20.68
N VAL A 196 20.36 -7.79 19.70
CA VAL A 196 19.75 -7.14 18.53
C VAL A 196 18.90 -8.13 17.75
N VAL A 197 19.42 -9.34 17.50
CA VAL A 197 18.69 -10.41 16.82
C VAL A 197 17.40 -10.76 17.57
N ARG A 198 17.48 -10.99 18.90
CA ARG A 198 16.30 -11.29 19.74
C ARG A 198 15.27 -10.16 19.72
N THR A 199 15.72 -8.91 19.76
CA THR A 199 14.84 -7.73 19.68
C THR A 199 14.11 -7.66 18.34
N HIS A 200 14.81 -7.93 17.22
CA HIS A 200 14.19 -8.03 15.90
C HIS A 200 13.13 -9.13 15.86
N VAL A 201 13.45 -10.31 16.37
CA VAL A 201 12.50 -11.44 16.44
C VAL A 201 11.27 -11.08 17.25
N ALA A 202 11.42 -10.45 18.41
CA ALA A 202 10.29 -10.04 19.25
C ALA A 202 9.37 -9.05 18.53
N ALA A 203 9.94 -8.08 17.80
CA ALA A 203 9.16 -7.15 16.99
C ALA A 203 8.45 -7.84 15.82
N LEU A 204 9.11 -8.77 15.12
CA LEU A 204 8.49 -9.57 14.06
C LEU A 204 7.35 -10.44 14.59
N TYR A 205 7.53 -11.02 15.79
CA TYR A 205 6.49 -11.76 16.49
C TYR A 205 5.27 -10.90 16.76
N GLN A 206 5.46 -9.69 17.31
CA GLN A 206 4.36 -8.74 17.52
C GLN A 206 3.65 -8.38 16.21
N MET A 207 4.41 -8.13 15.14
CA MET A 207 3.86 -7.78 13.84
C MET A 207 3.00 -8.87 13.21
N VAL A 208 3.33 -10.14 13.42
CA VAL A 208 2.58 -11.27 12.86
C VAL A 208 1.29 -11.57 13.65
N HIS A 209 1.24 -11.19 14.92
CA HIS A 209 0.03 -11.33 15.76
C HIS A 209 -0.88 -10.09 15.71
N LEU A 210 -0.36 -8.95 15.25
CA LEU A 210 -1.16 -7.76 14.98
C LEU A 210 -2.08 -7.99 13.78
N PRO A 211 -3.39 -7.67 13.89
CA PRO A 211 -4.31 -7.69 12.75
C PRO A 211 -3.77 -6.87 11.57
N HIS A 212 -3.94 -7.37 10.35
CA HIS A 212 -3.50 -6.66 9.14
C HIS A 212 -4.13 -5.27 9.00
N ALA A 213 -5.31 -5.05 9.59
CA ALA A 213 -6.01 -3.77 9.65
C ALA A 213 -5.22 -2.65 10.38
N LEU A 214 -4.34 -3.02 11.31
CA LEU A 214 -3.48 -2.11 12.09
C LEU A 214 -2.21 -1.73 11.32
N CYS A 215 -2.39 -1.24 10.09
CA CYS A 215 -1.28 -0.98 9.18
C CYS A 215 -0.32 0.08 9.68
N GLU A 216 -0.82 1.15 10.31
CA GLU A 216 0.04 2.20 10.83
C GLU A 216 0.92 1.68 11.97
N GLU A 217 0.36 0.91 12.91
CA GLU A 217 1.16 0.30 13.98
C GLU A 217 2.22 -0.65 13.41
N ARG A 218 1.85 -1.52 12.47
CA ARG A 218 2.78 -2.48 11.86
C ARG A 218 3.89 -1.78 11.08
N GLN A 219 3.57 -0.72 10.33
CA GLN A 219 4.56 0.10 9.64
C GLN A 219 5.47 0.84 10.60
N ASN A 220 4.94 1.36 11.71
CA ASN A 220 5.73 2.02 12.75
C ASN A 220 6.73 1.06 13.39
N VAL A 221 6.33 -0.18 13.66
CA VAL A 221 7.24 -1.23 14.17
C VAL A 221 8.35 -1.51 13.13
N ALA A 222 8.00 -1.75 11.87
CA ALA A 222 9.00 -2.00 10.81
C ALA A 222 9.98 -0.82 10.63
N ALA A 223 9.47 0.42 10.65
CA ALA A 223 10.30 1.63 10.56
C ALA A 223 11.19 1.82 11.80
N SER A 224 10.76 1.36 12.98
CA SER A 224 11.58 1.37 14.19
C SER A 224 12.77 0.40 14.09
N LEU A 225 12.54 -0.80 13.54
CA LEU A 225 13.58 -1.80 13.28
C LEU A 225 14.62 -1.27 12.29
N LYS A 226 14.16 -0.66 11.18
CA LYS A 226 15.07 -0.02 10.22
C LYS A 226 15.99 1.00 10.87
N ARG A 227 15.42 1.91 11.67
CA ARG A 227 16.20 2.95 12.40
C ARG A 227 17.19 2.33 13.39
N MET A 228 16.82 1.24 14.05
CA MET A 228 17.71 0.49 14.95
C MET A 228 18.91 -0.08 14.20
N VAL A 229 18.69 -0.76 13.06
CA VAL A 229 19.76 -1.31 12.22
C VAL A 229 20.65 -0.20 11.68
N ASP A 230 20.08 0.88 11.14
CA ASP A 230 20.85 2.04 10.67
C ASP A 230 21.72 2.66 11.76
N LYS A 231 21.26 2.65 13.02
CA LYS A 231 22.06 3.11 14.15
C LYS A 231 23.19 2.12 14.48
N LYS A 232 22.89 0.82 14.55
CA LYS A 232 23.87 -0.23 14.89
C LYS A 232 24.97 -0.37 13.84
N LEU A 233 24.64 -0.33 12.55
CA LEU A 233 25.63 -0.41 11.48
C LEU A 233 26.57 0.81 11.48
N ARG A 234 26.05 2.02 11.66
CA ARG A 234 26.89 3.23 11.80
C ARG A 234 27.84 3.18 12.99
N GLN A 235 27.44 2.56 14.09
CA GLN A 235 28.30 2.39 15.27
C GLN A 235 29.42 1.37 15.00
N ALA A 236 29.16 0.35 14.18
CA ALA A 236 30.16 -0.65 13.81
C ALA A 236 31.21 -0.10 12.83
N ASP A 237 30.84 0.86 11.97
CA ASP A 237 31.78 1.53 11.06
C ASP A 237 32.72 2.52 11.78
N ALA A 238 32.34 2.97 12.98
CA ALA A 238 33.10 3.94 13.77
C ALA A 238 34.09 3.31 14.77
N ALA A 239 34.15 1.97 14.86
CA ALA A 239 34.93 1.19 15.82
C ALA A 239 35.93 0.25 15.13
#